data_AF-A0A529SHQ0-F1
#
_entry.id   AF-A0A529SHQ0-F1
#
_cell.length_a   1.000
_cell.length_b   1.000
_cell.length_c   1.000
_cell.angle_alpha   90.00
_cell.angle_beta   90.00
_cell.angle_gamma   90.00
#
_symmetry.space_group_name_H-M   'P 1'
#
loop_
_entity.id
_entity.type
_entity.pdbx_description
1 polymer ?
#
loop_
_entity_poly.entity_id
_entity_poly.type
_entity_poly.pdbx_seq_one_letter_code
_entity_poly.pdbx_strand_id
1 'polypeptide(L)'
;LMDHVLAERGQRATIVGATSGDTGGAAIDAFAGRDRTDIFILFPHGKVSPVQQRQMTTSNAANVHALSVEGNFDDCQGLVKDMFNDHAFRDRVSLSGVNSINWARIMAQIVYYFSSALSLGAPDRPVSFTVPTGNF
;
A
#
# COMPACT_ATOMS: atom_id res chain seq x y z
N LEU A 1 8.15 0.27 10.27
CA LEU A 1 9.38 0.80 9.64
C LEU A 1 9.22 2.27 9.25
N MET A 2 8.33 2.62 8.31
CA MET A 2 8.18 4.01 7.84
C MET A 2 7.87 5.01 8.96
N ASP A 3 6.87 4.72 9.78
CA ASP A 3 6.46 5.58 10.92
C ASP A 3 7.62 5.84 11.91
N HIS A 4 8.41 4.80 12.21
CA HIS A 4 9.61 4.91 13.05
C HIS A 4 10.67 5.84 12.44
N VAL A 5 11.02 5.65 11.16
CA VAL A 5 12.01 6.49 10.47
C VAL A 5 11.54 7.94 10.34
N LEU A 6 10.24 8.16 10.10
CA LEU A 6 9.66 9.51 10.08
C LEU A 6 9.75 10.18 11.45
N ALA A 7 9.51 9.43 12.53
CA ALA A 7 9.63 9.94 13.88
C ALA A 7 11.07 10.37 14.20
N GLU A 8 12.07 9.56 13.86
CA GLU A 8 13.50 9.89 14.05
C GLU A 8 13.92 11.17 13.30
N ARG A 9 13.30 11.42 12.13
CA ARG A 9 13.57 12.61 11.30
C ARG A 9 12.72 13.82 11.67
N GLY A 10 11.76 13.68 12.61
CA GLY A 10 10.79 14.73 12.91
C GLY A 10 9.87 15.08 11.73
N GLN A 11 9.64 14.12 10.82
CA GLN A 11 8.89 14.31 9.58
C GLN A 11 7.52 13.63 9.62
N ARG A 12 6.68 13.94 8.63
CA ARG A 12 5.42 13.23 8.31
C ARG A 12 5.41 12.86 6.83
N ALA A 13 4.53 11.93 6.45
CA ALA A 13 4.31 11.60 5.05
C ALA A 13 2.83 11.46 4.72
N THR A 14 2.46 11.90 3.51
CA THR A 14 1.12 11.70 2.95
C THR A 14 1.17 10.50 2.02
N ILE A 15 0.54 9.40 2.43
CA ILE A 15 0.52 8.14 1.71
C ILE A 15 -0.65 8.14 0.72
N VAL A 16 -0.37 7.97 -0.57
CA VAL A 16 -1.42 7.93 -1.60
C VAL A 16 -1.30 6.68 -2.46
N GLY A 17 -2.44 6.08 -2.77
CA GLY A 17 -2.53 4.93 -3.67
C GLY A 17 -3.88 4.81 -4.36
N ALA A 18 -3.91 4.07 -5.45
CA ALA A 18 -5.13 3.68 -6.15
C ALA A 18 -5.31 2.16 -6.04
N THR A 19 -6.54 1.69 -5.91
CA THR A 19 -6.85 0.25 -5.86
C THR A 19 -8.14 -0.11 -6.60
N SER A 20 -8.22 -1.36 -7.04
CA SER A 20 -9.46 -2.02 -7.44
C SER A 20 -10.11 -2.82 -6.30
N GLY A 21 -9.48 -2.89 -5.11
CA GLY A 21 -10.01 -3.58 -3.94
C GLY A 21 -8.93 -3.96 -2.91
N ASP A 22 -8.39 -5.18 -3.02
CA ASP A 22 -7.59 -5.82 -1.96
C ASP A 22 -6.39 -5.00 -1.48
N THR A 23 -5.60 -4.44 -2.41
CA THR A 23 -4.38 -3.68 -2.07
C THR A 23 -4.69 -2.46 -1.21
N GLY A 24 -5.85 -1.83 -1.39
CA GLY A 24 -6.24 -0.67 -0.59
C GLY A 24 -6.55 -1.03 0.86
N GLY A 25 -7.26 -2.15 1.08
CA GLY A 25 -7.53 -2.66 2.44
C GLY A 25 -6.24 -2.98 3.19
N ALA A 26 -5.31 -3.71 2.54
CA ALA A 26 -4.01 -4.03 3.14
C ALA A 26 -3.17 -2.79 3.47
N ALA A 27 -3.21 -1.76 2.60
CA ALA A 27 -2.52 -0.50 2.86
C ALA A 27 -3.15 0.26 4.03
N ILE A 28 -4.48 0.34 4.08
CA ILE A 28 -5.19 0.98 5.19
C ILE A 28 -4.87 0.29 6.52
N ASP A 29 -4.94 -1.04 6.59
CA ASP A 29 -4.62 -1.77 7.81
C ASP A 29 -3.16 -1.56 8.26
N ALA A 30 -2.22 -1.41 7.31
CA ALA A 30 -0.82 -1.17 7.63
C ALA A 30 -0.56 0.24 8.20
N PHE A 31 -1.30 1.26 7.73
CA PHE A 31 -1.08 2.67 8.06
C PHE A 31 -2.11 3.27 9.03
N ALA A 32 -3.21 2.57 9.31
CA ALA A 32 -4.21 2.99 10.28
C ALA A 32 -3.57 3.20 11.66
N GLY A 33 -3.86 4.37 12.27
CA GLY A 33 -3.41 4.72 13.61
C GLY A 33 -1.90 4.99 13.73
N ARG A 34 -1.18 5.17 12.61
CA ARG A 34 0.24 5.57 12.64
C ARG A 34 0.35 7.08 12.86
N ASP A 35 1.23 7.46 13.77
CA ASP A 35 1.32 8.84 14.24
C ASP A 35 1.86 9.80 13.19
N ARG A 36 2.73 9.33 12.28
CA ARG A 36 3.47 10.18 11.33
C ARG A 36 2.97 10.10 9.90
N THR A 37 1.86 9.42 9.64
CA THR A 37 1.33 9.25 8.27
C THR A 37 -0.16 9.48 8.19
N ASP A 38 -0.59 10.11 7.11
CA ASP A 38 -1.99 10.19 6.68
C ASP A 38 -2.13 9.39 5.39
N ILE A 39 -3.15 8.54 5.25
CA ILE A 39 -3.32 7.65 4.09
C ILE A 39 -4.60 7.96 3.32
N PHE A 40 -4.45 8.11 2.00
CA PHE A 40 -5.51 8.37 1.05
C PHE A 40 -5.54 7.27 -0.01
N ILE A 41 -6.61 6.48 -0.03
CA ILE A 41 -6.80 5.40 -1.01
C ILE A 41 -7.93 5.77 -1.95
N LEU A 42 -7.60 5.92 -3.23
CA LEU A 42 -8.55 6.14 -4.31
C LEU A 42 -9.06 4.81 -4.83
N PHE A 43 -10.38 4.67 -4.95
CA PHE A 43 -11.01 3.49 -5.53
C PHE A 43 -12.23 3.88 -6.37
N PRO A 44 -12.55 3.14 -7.45
CA PRO A 44 -13.65 3.50 -8.34
C PRO A 44 -15.01 3.26 -7.68
N HIS A 45 -15.85 4.29 -7.70
CA HIS A 45 -17.20 4.27 -7.13
C HIS A 45 -18.04 3.15 -7.73
N GLY A 46 -18.61 2.29 -6.87
CA GLY A 46 -19.50 1.21 -7.28
C GLY A 46 -18.83 0.07 -8.07
N LYS A 47 -17.50 0.05 -8.19
CA LYS A 47 -16.75 -0.97 -8.96
C LYS A 47 -15.81 -1.83 -8.10
N VAL A 48 -15.93 -1.75 -6.78
CA VAL A 48 -15.20 -2.57 -5.81
C VAL A 48 -16.18 -3.53 -5.15
N SER A 49 -15.75 -4.76 -4.85
CA SER A 49 -16.65 -5.70 -4.15
C SER A 49 -17.05 -5.16 -2.77
N PRO A 50 -18.26 -5.48 -2.26
CA PRO A 50 -18.72 -4.96 -0.98
C PRO A 50 -17.79 -5.27 0.21
N VAL A 51 -17.14 -6.43 0.20
CA VAL A 51 -16.20 -6.84 1.25
C VAL A 51 -14.94 -5.97 1.21
N GLN A 52 -14.32 -5.81 0.05
CA GLN A 52 -13.11 -5.00 -0.13
C GLN A 52 -13.39 -3.52 0.15
N GLN A 53 -14.54 -3.01 -0.29
CA GLN A 53 -14.92 -1.63 0.00
C GLN A 53 -15.05 -1.39 1.51
N ARG A 54 -15.72 -2.29 2.24
CA ARG A 54 -15.86 -2.18 3.69
C ARG A 54 -14.51 -2.21 4.41
N GLN A 55 -13.59 -3.09 4.01
CA GLN A 55 -12.23 -3.12 4.56
C GLN A 55 -11.53 -1.76 4.48
N MET A 56 -11.80 -0.98 3.42
CA MET A 56 -11.25 0.38 3.29
C MET A 56 -12.05 1.43 4.06
N THR A 57 -13.39 1.38 4.01
CA THR A 57 -14.23 2.51 4.46
C THR A 57 -14.70 2.42 5.91
N THR A 58 -14.50 1.30 6.61
CA THR A 58 -14.97 1.13 8.00
C THR A 58 -13.86 1.25 9.04
N SER A 59 -12.66 1.68 8.65
CA SER A 59 -11.61 2.03 9.61
C SER A 59 -12.03 3.25 10.42
N ASN A 60 -11.87 3.19 11.74
CA ASN A 60 -12.15 4.30 12.66
C ASN A 60 -10.92 5.19 12.91
N ALA A 61 -9.78 4.90 12.27
CA ALA A 61 -8.56 5.66 12.45
C ALA A 61 -8.66 7.03 11.77
N ALA A 62 -8.39 8.10 12.51
CA ALA A 62 -8.57 9.48 12.02
C ALA A 62 -7.65 9.86 10.85
N ASN A 63 -6.53 9.14 10.69
CA ASN A 63 -5.53 9.35 9.64
C ASN A 63 -5.84 8.55 8.34
N VAL A 64 -7.01 7.91 8.25
CA VAL A 64 -7.41 7.09 7.11
C VAL A 64 -8.48 7.80 6.29
N HIS A 65 -8.26 7.88 4.99
CA HIS A 65 -9.14 8.55 4.03
C HIS A 65 -9.40 7.65 2.82
N ALA A 66 -10.54 6.98 2.81
CA ALA A 66 -10.99 6.18 1.67
C ALA A 66 -11.78 7.09 0.70
N LEU A 67 -11.24 7.31 -0.51
CA LEU A 67 -11.77 8.24 -1.51
C LEU A 67 -12.44 7.47 -2.65
N SER A 68 -13.77 7.55 -2.71
CA SER A 68 -14.57 6.99 -3.80
C SER A 68 -14.55 7.94 -5.00
N VAL A 69 -13.96 7.50 -6.11
CA VAL A 69 -13.80 8.29 -7.35
C VAL A 69 -14.87 7.91 -8.37
N GLU A 70 -15.61 8.88 -8.88
CA GLU A 70 -16.49 8.66 -10.03
C GLU A 70 -15.66 8.40 -11.30
N GLY A 71 -15.59 7.14 -11.73
CA GLY A 71 -14.73 6.73 -12.83
C GLY A 71 -14.43 5.22 -12.84
N ASN A 72 -13.30 4.84 -13.38
CA ASN A 72 -12.75 3.48 -13.36
C ASN A 72 -11.40 3.43 -12.61
N PHE A 73 -10.78 2.26 -12.55
CA PHE A 73 -9.50 2.09 -11.85
C PHE A 73 -8.35 2.86 -12.52
N ASP A 74 -8.33 2.94 -13.84
CA ASP A 74 -7.31 3.68 -14.58
C ASP A 74 -7.41 5.19 -14.31
N ASP A 75 -8.61 5.73 -14.14
CA ASP A 75 -8.82 7.12 -13.72
C ASP A 75 -8.22 7.37 -12.33
N CYS A 76 -8.44 6.45 -11.39
CA CYS A 76 -7.82 6.51 -10.05
C CYS A 76 -6.28 6.49 -10.16
N GLN A 77 -5.72 5.62 -11.00
CA GLN A 77 -4.28 5.58 -11.23
C GLN A 77 -3.75 6.85 -11.90
N GLY A 78 -4.52 7.43 -12.83
CA GLY A 78 -4.23 8.70 -13.50
C GLY A 78 -4.10 9.82 -12.47
N LEU A 79 -5.09 9.98 -11.60
CA LEU A 79 -5.06 10.98 -10.53
C LEU A 79 -3.85 10.84 -9.61
N VAL A 80 -3.48 9.60 -9.25
CA VAL A 80 -2.26 9.36 -8.46
C VAL A 80 -1.00 9.75 -9.23
N LYS A 81 -0.90 9.42 -10.52
CA LYS A 81 0.24 9.82 -11.36
C LYS A 81 0.34 11.35 -11.47
N ASP A 82 -0.79 12.03 -11.66
CA ASP A 82 -0.83 13.48 -11.76
C ASP A 82 -0.38 14.15 -10.45
N MET A 83 -0.78 13.62 -9.29
CA MET A 83 -0.29 14.06 -7.98
C MET A 83 1.24 13.89 -7.82
N PHE A 84 1.82 12.83 -8.38
CA PHE A 84 3.29 12.63 -8.35
C PHE A 84 4.04 13.49 -9.36
N ASN A 85 3.40 13.85 -10.48
CA ASN A 85 3.96 14.72 -11.52
C ASN A 85 3.91 16.21 -11.12
N ASP A 86 2.98 16.60 -10.24
CA ASP A 86 3.01 17.91 -9.59
C ASP A 86 4.05 17.93 -8.47
N HIS A 87 5.29 18.29 -8.81
CA HIS A 87 6.39 18.36 -7.86
C HIS A 87 6.12 19.33 -6.70
N ALA A 88 5.46 20.46 -6.96
CA ALA A 88 5.19 21.46 -5.93
C ALA A 88 4.15 20.96 -4.92
N PHE A 89 3.12 20.24 -5.39
CA PHE A 89 2.17 19.54 -4.53
C PHE A 89 2.86 18.42 -3.75
N ARG A 90 3.59 17.54 -4.45
CA ARG A 90 4.30 16.40 -3.87
C ARG A 90 5.19 16.81 -2.70
N ASP A 91 6.00 17.84 -2.90
CA ASP A 91 6.96 18.29 -1.87
C ASP A 91 6.23 19.00 -0.71
N ARG A 92 5.18 19.78 -1.00
CA ARG A 92 4.38 20.48 0.01
C ARG A 92 3.70 19.54 0.98
N VAL A 93 3.20 18.40 0.51
CA VAL A 93 2.47 17.43 1.35
C VAL A 93 3.33 16.24 1.78
N SER A 94 4.61 16.23 1.42
CA SER A 94 5.51 15.08 1.66
C SER A 94 4.91 13.77 1.12
N LEU A 95 4.47 13.81 -0.15
CA LEU A 95 3.74 12.75 -0.81
C LEU A 95 4.62 11.50 -0.99
N SER A 96 4.09 10.35 -0.60
CA SER A 96 4.71 9.04 -0.75
C SER A 96 3.71 8.03 -1.29
N GLY A 97 4.15 7.14 -2.16
CA GLY A 97 3.27 6.18 -2.82
C GLY A 97 3.20 4.84 -2.09
N VAL A 98 2.04 4.18 -2.15
CA VAL A 98 1.96 2.73 -1.91
C VAL A 98 2.07 2.03 -3.26
N ASN A 99 3.29 1.68 -3.67
CA ASN A 99 3.54 1.03 -4.95
C ASN A 99 4.43 -0.21 -4.81
N SER A 100 4.52 -1.00 -5.88
CA SER A 100 5.28 -2.26 -5.91
C SER A 100 6.80 -2.06 -5.99
N ILE A 101 7.28 -0.85 -6.31
CA ILE A 101 8.72 -0.55 -6.39
C ILE A 101 9.34 -0.23 -5.03
N ASN A 102 8.53 -0.11 -3.97
CA ASN A 102 9.06 0.13 -2.64
C ASN A 102 9.88 -1.09 -2.17
N TRP A 103 11.19 -0.91 -2.02
CA TRP A 103 12.13 -1.95 -1.61
C TRP A 103 11.72 -2.65 -0.31
N ALA A 104 11.13 -1.94 0.65
CA ALA A 104 10.69 -2.54 1.90
C ALA A 104 9.60 -3.60 1.70
N ARG A 105 8.77 -3.50 0.65
CA ARG A 105 7.80 -4.54 0.29
C ARG A 105 8.50 -5.79 -0.22
N ILE A 106 9.45 -5.65 -1.14
CA ILE A 106 10.23 -6.78 -1.68
C ILE A 106 11.00 -7.46 -0.55
N MET A 107 11.68 -6.67 0.29
CA MET A 107 12.43 -7.16 1.45
C MET A 107 11.54 -7.99 2.40
N ALA A 108 10.33 -7.51 2.70
CA ALA A 108 9.41 -8.23 3.57
C ALA A 108 8.93 -9.56 2.96
N GLN A 109 8.80 -9.63 1.63
CA GLN A 109 8.41 -10.84 0.92
C GLN A 109 9.47 -11.96 0.97
N ILE A 110 10.76 -11.61 1.14
CA ILE A 110 11.84 -12.60 1.27
C ILE A 110 11.58 -13.57 2.44
N VAL A 111 11.02 -13.06 3.54
CA VAL A 111 10.85 -13.81 4.79
C VAL A 111 10.02 -15.08 4.59
N TYR A 112 8.95 -15.03 3.79
CA TYR A 112 8.07 -16.20 3.61
C TYR A 112 8.69 -17.30 2.75
N TYR A 113 9.67 -16.99 1.90
CA TYR A 113 10.44 -18.02 1.18
C TYR A 113 11.27 -18.83 2.18
N PHE A 114 11.96 -18.15 3.09
CA PHE A 114 12.75 -18.80 4.14
C PHE A 114 11.85 -19.58 5.10
N SER A 115 10.77 -19.00 5.61
CA SER A 115 9.89 -19.70 6.55
C SER A 115 9.25 -20.95 5.93
N SER A 116 8.83 -20.87 4.68
CA SER A 116 8.26 -22.01 3.94
C SER A 116 9.32 -23.07 3.67
N ALA A 117 10.52 -22.67 3.26
CA ALA A 117 11.61 -23.60 2.97
C ALA A 117 12.09 -24.33 4.24
N LEU A 118 12.25 -23.61 5.36
CA LEU A 118 12.61 -24.19 6.66
C LEU A 118 11.55 -25.20 7.12
N SER A 119 10.27 -24.86 6.99
CA SER A 119 9.15 -25.76 7.33
C SER A 119 9.15 -27.04 6.47
N LEU A 120 9.73 -26.98 5.28
CA LEU A 120 9.88 -28.09 4.38
C LEU A 120 11.25 -28.77 4.47
N GLY A 121 12.11 -28.46 5.43
CA GLY A 121 13.39 -29.17 5.62
C GLY A 121 14.56 -28.62 4.82
N ALA A 122 14.53 -27.35 4.44
CA ALA A 122 15.77 -26.64 4.11
C ALA A 122 16.65 -26.49 5.37
N PRO A 123 17.98 -26.51 5.24
CA PRO A 123 18.75 -26.58 3.99
C PRO A 123 19.01 -28.02 3.48
N ASP A 124 18.54 -29.06 4.17
CA ASP A 124 18.87 -30.46 3.85
C ASP A 124 18.25 -30.95 2.53
N ARG A 125 17.17 -30.31 2.05
CA ARG A 125 16.63 -30.52 0.71
C ARG A 125 16.22 -29.21 0.01
N PRO A 126 16.36 -29.13 -1.32
CA PRO A 126 15.91 -27.98 -2.10
C PRO A 126 14.38 -27.89 -2.13
N VAL A 127 13.87 -26.67 -2.27
CA VAL A 127 12.43 -26.36 -2.35
C VAL A 127 12.17 -25.54 -3.60
N SER A 128 11.15 -25.92 -4.37
CA SER A 128 10.70 -25.19 -5.56
C SER A 128 9.51 -24.30 -5.23
N PHE A 129 9.43 -23.13 -5.87
CA PHE A 129 8.32 -22.19 -5.74
C PHE A 129 7.72 -21.88 -7.11
N THR A 130 6.39 -21.79 -7.17
CA THR A 130 5.66 -21.26 -8.32
C THR A 130 4.89 -20.04 -7.87
N VAL A 131 5.14 -18.89 -8.48
CA VAL A 131 4.59 -17.60 -8.06
C VAL A 131 3.68 -17.05 -9.17
N PRO A 132 2.35 -17.00 -8.97
CA PRO A 132 1.47 -16.31 -9.90
C PRO A 132 1.81 -14.81 -9.86
N THR A 133 2.37 -14.29 -10.96
CA THR A 133 3.02 -12.97 -10.98
C THR A 133 2.24 -12.01 -11.88
N GLY A 134 2.04 -10.79 -11.38
CA GLY A 134 1.52 -9.66 -12.16
C GLY A 134 2.63 -8.67 -12.52
N ASN A 135 3.12 -7.93 -11.52
CA ASN A 135 4.19 -6.94 -11.68
C ASN A 135 5.45 -7.41 -10.94
N PHE A 136 6.54 -7.65 -11.68
CA PHE A 136 7.88 -7.94 -11.15
C PHE A 136 8.89 -6.95 -11.71
#